data_AF-A0A838M0W4-F1
#
_entry.id   AF-A0A838M0W4-F1
#
_cell.length_a   1.000
_cell.length_b   1.000
_cell.length_c   1.000
_cell.angle_alpha   90.00
_cell.angle_beta   90.00
_cell.angle_gamma   90.00
#
_symmetry.space_group_name_H-M   'P 1'
#
loop_
_entity.id
_entity.type
_entity.pdbx_description
1 polymer ?
#
loop_
_entity_poly.entity_id
_entity_poly.type
_entity_poly.pdbx_seq_one_letter_code
_entity_poly.pdbx_strand_id
1 'polypeptide(L)'
;MSRVENAAYALVHANRDRARDVAERTGIKLQVLINKVSPTCDRNHLMLDEAVRIEQASGDCRILFAHADELNYVCIPKPGAVDDEDVAHALSGLCAEFGDYLRKVDESMRDGRVTPNERRMLENELAEMVASAMRLQGVLASKGGKR
;
A
#
# COMPACT_ATOMS: atom_id res chain seq x y z
N MET A 1 16.74 -6.17 13.56
CA MET A 1 15.59 -5.27 13.37
C MET A 1 14.84 -5.77 12.15
N SER A 2 13.58 -6.15 12.32
CA SER A 2 12.72 -6.60 11.22
C SER A 2 12.49 -5.44 10.23
N ARG A 3 12.08 -5.73 8.99
CA ARG A 3 11.65 -4.69 8.04
C ARG A 3 10.47 -3.92 8.61
N VAL A 4 9.58 -4.59 9.35
CA VAL A 4 8.44 -3.98 10.05
C VAL A 4 8.88 -2.97 11.11
N GLU A 5 9.84 -3.32 11.98
CA GLU A 5 10.38 -2.42 13.01
C GLU A 5 11.06 -1.19 12.40
N ASN A 6 11.86 -1.40 11.34
CA ASN A 6 12.50 -0.31 10.60
C ASN A 6 11.46 0.64 9.98
N ALA A 7 10.40 0.09 9.39
CA ALA A 7 9.32 0.87 8.79
C ALA A 7 8.58 1.70 9.84
N ALA A 8 8.29 1.13 11.01
CA ALA A 8 7.65 1.83 12.11
C ALA A 8 8.51 2.98 12.64
N TYR A 9 9.81 2.73 12.85
CA TYR A 9 10.75 3.77 13.27
C TYR A 9 10.82 4.90 12.25
N ALA A 10 10.96 4.57 10.96
CA ALA A 10 11.06 5.54 9.88
C ALA A 10 9.79 6.36 9.68
N LEU A 11 8.61 5.77 9.90
CA LEU A 11 7.33 6.48 9.82
C LEU A 11 7.26 7.59 10.87
N VAL A 12 7.51 7.25 12.13
CA VAL A 12 7.43 8.19 13.27
C VAL A 12 8.50 9.27 13.19
N HIS A 13 9.71 8.92 12.73
CA HIS A 13 10.86 9.84 12.66
C HIS A 13 11.03 10.50 11.29
N ALA A 14 10.03 10.44 10.40
CA ALA A 14 10.14 11.01 9.04
C ALA A 14 10.47 12.51 9.05
N ASN A 15 9.99 13.26 10.05
CA ASN A 15 10.41 14.63 10.34
C ASN A 15 10.13 14.98 11.82
N ARG A 16 10.57 16.17 12.26
CA ARG A 16 10.49 16.62 13.67
C ARG A 16 9.06 16.72 14.21
N ASP A 17 8.10 17.07 13.36
CA ASP A 17 6.71 17.32 13.77
C ASP A 17 5.84 16.06 13.63
N ARG A 18 6.20 15.14 12.72
CA ARG A 18 5.50 13.88 12.46
C ARG A 18 5.22 13.07 13.72
N ALA A 19 6.23 12.92 14.59
CA ALA A 19 6.07 12.16 15.83
C ALA A 19 5.03 12.80 16.76
N ARG A 20 4.99 14.14 16.83
CA ARG A 20 4.01 14.87 17.64
C ARG A 20 2.61 14.76 17.06
N ASP A 21 2.48 14.95 15.75
CA ASP A 21 1.19 14.89 15.05
C ASP A 21 0.57 13.49 15.14
N VAL A 22 1.38 12.44 14.96
CA VAL A 22 0.93 11.05 15.12
C VAL A 22 0.55 10.78 16.58
N ALA A 23 1.35 11.21 17.55
CA ALA A 23 1.03 11.06 18.96
C ALA A 23 -0.32 11.70 19.33
N GLU A 24 -0.58 12.93 18.87
CA GLU A 24 -1.83 13.64 19.10
C GLU A 24 -3.02 12.91 18.46
N ARG A 25 -2.91 12.53 17.18
CA ARG A 25 -4.00 11.88 16.43
C ARG A 25 -4.30 10.45 16.89
N THR A 26 -3.33 9.76 17.49
CA THR A 26 -3.50 8.38 17.98
C THR A 26 -3.85 8.32 19.47
N GLY A 27 -3.73 9.43 20.21
CA GLY A 27 -3.89 9.49 21.66
C GLY A 27 -2.74 8.86 22.45
N ILE A 28 -1.64 8.50 21.78
CA ILE A 28 -0.45 7.89 22.41
C ILE A 28 0.47 9.03 22.88
N LYS A 29 0.91 9.00 24.13
CA LYS A 29 1.90 9.99 24.63
C LYS A 29 3.16 9.96 23.77
N LEU A 30 3.65 11.12 23.33
CA LEU A 30 4.81 11.25 22.44
C LEU A 30 6.02 10.37 22.85
N GLN A 31 6.43 10.43 24.12
CA GLN A 31 7.57 9.64 24.59
C GLN A 31 7.29 8.14 24.56
N VAL A 32 6.04 7.72 24.81
CA VAL A 32 5.63 6.32 24.72
C VAL A 32 5.67 5.87 23.27
N LEU A 33 5.19 6.68 22.32
CA LEU A 33 5.26 6.39 20.89
C LEU A 33 6.71 6.22 20.41
N ILE A 34 7.60 7.14 20.77
CA ILE A 34 9.03 7.07 20.43
C ILE A 34 9.65 5.79 20.99
N ASN A 35 9.36 5.44 22.24
CA ASN A 35 9.85 4.21 22.84
C ASN A 35 9.28 2.96 22.14
N LYS A 36 8.00 2.98 21.75
CA LYS A 36 7.31 1.86 21.08
C LYS A 36 7.89 1.48 19.73
N VAL A 37 8.38 2.46 18.99
CA VAL A 37 9.03 2.24 17.69
C VAL A 37 10.56 2.16 17.80
N SER A 38 11.11 2.32 19.00
CA SER A 38 12.55 2.28 19.21
C SER A 38 13.05 0.83 19.23
N PRO A 39 14.03 0.47 18.39
CA PRO A 39 14.60 -0.88 18.38
C PRO A 39 15.41 -1.22 19.63
N THR A 40 15.73 -0.22 20.45
CA THR A 40 16.48 -0.39 21.70
C THR A 40 15.59 -0.45 22.94
N CYS A 41 14.26 -0.33 22.79
CA CYS A 41 13.33 -0.46 23.89
C CYS A 41 12.69 -1.86 23.92
N ASP A 42 12.92 -2.57 25.02
CA ASP A 42 12.49 -3.95 25.26
C ASP A 42 11.18 -4.08 26.07
N ARG A 43 10.61 -2.95 26.51
CA ARG A 43 9.46 -2.93 27.42
C ARG A 43 8.14 -2.55 26.76
N ASN A 44 8.18 -1.55 25.90
CA ASN A 44 6.99 -1.04 25.24
C ASN A 44 7.09 -1.42 23.78
N HIS A 45 6.48 -2.53 23.38
CA HIS A 45 6.40 -2.88 21.96
C HIS A 45 5.21 -2.19 21.30
N LEU A 46 5.33 -1.95 20.00
CA LEU A 46 4.24 -1.50 19.17
C LEU A 46 3.23 -2.64 18.98
N MET A 47 1.99 -2.42 19.39
CA MET A 47 0.89 -3.37 19.19
C MET A 47 0.36 -3.25 17.74
N LEU A 48 -0.25 -4.31 17.21
CA LEU A 48 -0.77 -4.32 15.83
C LEU A 48 -1.86 -3.26 15.61
N ASP A 49 -2.74 -3.04 16.59
CA ASP A 49 -3.78 -2.01 16.52
C ASP A 49 -3.19 -0.59 16.58
N GLU A 50 -2.08 -0.40 17.31
CA GLU A 50 -1.34 0.85 17.35
C GLU A 50 -0.65 1.13 16.01
N ALA A 51 -0.07 0.12 15.37
CA ALA A 51 0.50 0.23 14.03
C ALA A 51 -0.55 0.72 13.02
N VAL A 52 -1.73 0.10 12.98
CA VAL A 52 -2.83 0.53 12.10
C VAL A 52 -3.26 1.97 12.39
N ARG A 53 -3.40 2.35 13.67
CA ARG A 53 -3.76 3.73 14.06
C ARG A 53 -2.70 4.74 13.61
N ILE A 54 -1.42 4.41 13.74
CA ILE A 54 -0.32 5.26 13.30
C ILE A 54 -0.32 5.42 11.77
N GLU A 55 -0.54 4.36 11.01
CA GLU A 55 -0.62 4.41 9.55
C GLU A 55 -1.82 5.23 9.07
N GLN A 56 -2.99 5.06 9.69
CA GLN A 56 -4.18 5.88 9.42
C GLN A 56 -3.97 7.35 9.79
N ALA A 57 -3.32 7.63 10.92
CA ALA A 57 -2.99 8.98 11.34
C ALA A 57 -1.96 9.61 10.40
N SER A 58 -0.97 8.87 9.93
CA SER A 58 0.09 9.44 9.10
C SER A 58 -0.27 9.50 7.60
N GLY A 59 -1.27 8.73 7.16
CA GLY A 59 -1.55 8.48 5.75
C GLY A 59 -0.45 7.67 5.05
N ASP A 60 0.39 6.98 5.83
CA ASP A 60 1.62 6.35 5.36
C ASP A 60 1.61 4.88 5.78
N CYS A 61 1.28 4.00 4.83
CA CYS A 61 1.06 2.57 5.07
C CYS A 61 2.35 1.73 4.99
N ARG A 62 3.53 2.32 5.24
CA ARG A 62 4.81 1.61 5.07
C ARG A 62 4.99 0.42 6.01
N ILE A 63 4.32 0.38 7.16
CA ILE A 63 4.41 -0.75 8.10
C ILE A 63 3.67 -1.95 7.49
N LEU A 64 2.48 -1.73 6.92
CA LEU A 64 1.70 -2.71 6.17
C LEU A 64 2.49 -3.28 5.00
N PHE A 65 3.10 -2.41 4.18
CA PHE A 65 3.93 -2.86 3.05
C PHE A 65 5.14 -3.68 3.51
N ALA A 66 5.84 -3.25 4.58
CA ALA A 66 6.96 -4.00 5.14
C ALA A 66 6.52 -5.36 5.72
N HIS A 67 5.33 -5.42 6.32
CA HIS A 67 4.77 -6.66 6.84
C HIS A 67 4.44 -7.67 5.74
N ALA A 68 3.80 -7.20 4.66
CA ALA A 68 3.51 -8.05 3.50
C ALA A 68 4.79 -8.56 2.84
N ASP A 69 5.77 -7.68 2.67
CA ASP A 69 7.07 -7.99 2.09
C ASP A 69 7.87 -9.04 2.90
N GLU A 70 7.82 -8.99 4.24
CA GLU A 70 8.41 -10.05 5.08
C GLU A 70 7.78 -11.44 4.86
N LEU A 71 6.51 -11.46 4.49
CA LEU A 71 5.75 -12.69 4.25
C LEU A 71 5.73 -13.10 2.77
N ASN A 72 6.41 -12.36 1.88
CA ASN A 72 6.35 -12.52 0.42
C ASN A 72 4.95 -12.31 -0.18
N TYR A 73 4.18 -11.38 0.40
CA TYR A 73 2.90 -10.90 -0.11
C TYR A 73 3.03 -9.50 -0.69
N VAL A 74 2.08 -9.12 -1.55
CA VAL A 74 1.93 -7.76 -2.06
C VAL A 74 0.66 -7.14 -1.48
N CYS A 75 0.73 -5.85 -1.13
CA CYS A 75 -0.45 -5.09 -0.74
C CYS A 75 -1.02 -4.38 -1.96
N ILE A 76 -2.33 -4.54 -2.18
CA ILE A 76 -3.06 -3.86 -3.23
C ILE A 76 -4.01 -2.87 -2.56
N PRO A 77 -3.88 -1.56 -2.79
CA PRO A 77 -4.82 -0.58 -2.27
C PRO A 77 -6.24 -0.93 -2.69
N LYS A 78 -7.18 -0.85 -1.75
CA LYS A 78 -8.59 -0.97 -2.10
C LYS A 78 -8.96 0.23 -2.99
N PRO A 79 -9.70 0.03 -4.10
CA PRO A 79 -10.27 1.14 -4.83
C PRO A 79 -11.14 1.99 -3.90
N GLY A 80 -11.19 3.29 -4.17
CA GLY A 80 -12.12 4.19 -3.49
C GLY A 80 -13.57 3.72 -3.61
N ALA A 81 -14.51 4.38 -2.92
CA ALA A 81 -15.92 4.07 -3.07
C ALA A 81 -16.27 4.07 -4.56
N VAL A 82 -16.68 2.90 -5.07
CA VAL A 82 -17.10 2.76 -6.46
C VAL A 82 -18.58 3.08 -6.47
N ASP A 83 -18.91 4.31 -6.86
CA ASP A 83 -20.28 4.68 -7.20
C ASP A 83 -20.77 3.82 -8.38
N ASP A 84 -22.08 3.83 -8.65
CA ASP A 84 -22.86 2.93 -9.53
C ASP A 84 -22.34 2.84 -11.00
N GLU A 85 -21.10 2.42 -11.19
CA GLU A 85 -20.37 2.28 -12.45
C GLU A 85 -20.89 1.06 -13.20
N ASP A 86 -20.92 1.17 -14.53
CA ASP A 86 -21.34 0.07 -15.39
C ASP A 86 -20.26 -1.02 -15.39
N VAL A 87 -20.66 -2.27 -15.11
CA VAL A 87 -19.79 -3.44 -15.15
C VAL A 87 -19.10 -3.58 -16.51
N ALA A 88 -19.81 -3.29 -17.60
CA ALA A 88 -19.25 -3.36 -18.94
C ALA A 88 -18.13 -2.32 -19.14
N HIS A 89 -18.30 -1.12 -18.58
CA HIS A 89 -17.29 -0.07 -18.63
C HIS A 89 -16.05 -0.44 -17.80
N ALA A 90 -16.24 -0.92 -16.56
CA ALA A 90 -15.14 -1.35 -15.71
C ALA A 90 -14.36 -2.54 -16.31
N LEU A 91 -15.06 -3.49 -16.93
CA LEU A 91 -14.44 -4.61 -17.63
C LEU A 91 -13.65 -4.15 -18.86
N SER A 92 -14.21 -3.23 -19.66
CA SER A 92 -13.51 -2.65 -20.80
C SER A 92 -12.25 -1.90 -20.37
N GLY A 93 -12.30 -1.17 -19.26
CA GLY A 93 -11.15 -0.49 -18.66
C GLY A 93 -10.04 -1.48 -18.28
N LEU A 94 -10.38 -2.56 -17.57
CA LEU A 94 -9.43 -3.62 -17.24
C LEU A 94 -8.77 -4.24 -18.49
N CYS A 95 -9.55 -4.51 -19.54
CA CYS A 95 -9.00 -5.06 -20.77
C CYS A 95 -8.01 -4.09 -21.47
N ALA A 96 -8.27 -2.78 -21.40
CA ALA A 96 -7.37 -1.76 -21.93
C ALA A 96 -6.04 -1.75 -21.16
N GLU A 97 -6.09 -1.66 -19.82
CA GLU A 97 -4.90 -1.67 -18.96
C GLU A 97 -4.07 -2.96 -19.14
N PHE A 98 -4.74 -4.11 -19.30
CA PHE A 98 -4.05 -5.36 -19.59
C PHE A 98 -3.32 -5.31 -20.94
N GLY A 99 -3.94 -4.72 -21.95
CA GLY A 99 -3.32 -4.52 -23.27
C GLY A 99 -2.12 -3.58 -23.22
N ASP A 100 -2.19 -2.51 -22.44
CA ASP A 100 -1.10 -1.55 -22.28
C ASP A 100 0.08 -2.15 -21.50
N TYR A 101 -0.20 -2.91 -20.43
CA TYR A 101 0.82 -3.69 -19.74
C TYR A 101 1.52 -4.69 -20.68
N LEU A 102 0.78 -5.46 -21.48
CA LEU A 102 1.36 -6.39 -22.45
C LEU A 102 2.25 -5.69 -23.47
N ARG A 103 1.84 -4.50 -23.94
CA ARG A 103 2.65 -3.69 -24.86
C ARG A 103 3.95 -3.24 -24.20
N LYS A 104 3.89 -2.81 -22.94
CA LYS A 104 5.08 -2.40 -22.19
C LYS A 104 6.04 -3.57 -21.97
N VAL A 105 5.51 -4.75 -21.66
CA VAL A 105 6.30 -5.99 -21.53
C VAL A 105 6.98 -6.32 -22.86
N ASP A 106 6.26 -6.29 -23.98
CA ASP A 106 6.86 -6.52 -25.31
C ASP A 106 8.01 -5.53 -25.56
N GLU A 107 7.76 -4.23 -25.39
CA GLU A 107 8.75 -3.16 -25.60
C GLU A 107 10.02 -3.38 -24.76
N SER A 108 9.87 -3.65 -23.47
CA SER A 108 10.98 -3.85 -22.54
C SER A 108 11.71 -5.19 -22.71
N MET A 109 11.17 -6.11 -23.51
CA MET A 109 11.80 -7.40 -23.79
C MET A 109 12.49 -7.46 -25.15
N ARG A 110 12.37 -6.43 -26.00
CA ARG A 110 12.89 -6.45 -27.39
C ARG A 110 14.40 -6.65 -27.49
N ASP A 111 15.16 -6.13 -26.53
CA ASP A 111 16.62 -6.28 -26.48
C ASP A 111 17.06 -7.51 -25.64
N GLY A 112 16.10 -8.30 -25.15
CA GLY A 112 16.30 -9.49 -24.33
C GLY A 112 16.72 -9.21 -22.89
N ARG A 113 16.70 -7.95 -22.41
CA ARG A 113 17.11 -7.59 -21.05
C ARG A 113 16.28 -6.46 -20.45
N VAL A 114 15.61 -6.75 -19.33
CA VAL A 114 14.90 -5.71 -18.57
C VAL A 114 15.88 -4.91 -17.70
N THR A 115 16.04 -3.63 -18.00
CA THR A 115 16.83 -2.70 -17.17
C THR A 115 16.12 -2.34 -15.86
N PRO A 116 16.82 -1.81 -14.84
CA PRO A 116 16.17 -1.35 -13.60
C PRO A 116 15.10 -0.28 -13.80
N ASN A 117 15.24 0.57 -14.83
CA ASN A 117 14.24 1.58 -15.15
C ASN A 117 13.00 0.97 -15.80
N GLU A 118 13.18 0.05 -16.75
CA GLU A 118 12.07 -0.68 -17.36
C GLU A 118 11.34 -1.54 -16.35
N ARG A 119 12.08 -2.19 -15.44
CA ARG A 119 11.48 -2.93 -14.34
C ARG A 119 10.55 -2.05 -13.51
N ARG A 120 10.98 -0.84 -13.12
CA ARG A 120 10.15 0.10 -12.38
C ARG A 120 8.92 0.55 -13.17
N MET A 121 9.07 0.75 -14.49
CA MET A 121 7.93 1.06 -15.36
C MET A 121 6.93 -0.11 -15.40
N LEU A 122 7.40 -1.34 -15.59
CA LEU A 122 6.56 -2.53 -15.59
C LEU A 122 5.85 -2.75 -14.25
N GLU A 123 6.52 -2.47 -13.14
CA GLU A 123 5.93 -2.53 -11.80
C GLU A 123 4.79 -1.49 -11.65
N ASN A 124 4.95 -0.30 -12.22
CA ASN A 124 3.89 0.72 -12.23
C ASN A 124 2.69 0.30 -13.10
N GLU A 125 2.93 -0.15 -14.33
CA GLU A 125 1.87 -0.63 -15.25
C GLU A 125 1.09 -1.82 -14.67
N LEU A 126 1.81 -2.75 -14.01
CA LEU A 126 1.18 -3.85 -13.29
C LEU A 126 0.28 -3.35 -12.16
N ALA A 127 0.72 -2.32 -11.42
CA ALA A 127 -0.08 -1.74 -10.35
C ALA A 127 -1.35 -1.06 -10.89
N GLU A 128 -1.29 -0.39 -12.04
CA GLU A 128 -2.44 0.23 -12.71
C GLU A 128 -3.46 -0.82 -13.18
N MET A 129 -3.00 -1.89 -13.83
CA MET A 129 -3.84 -3.03 -14.21
C MET A 129 -4.51 -3.69 -13.01
N VAL A 130 -3.77 -3.91 -11.93
CA VAL A 130 -4.29 -4.48 -10.69
C VAL A 130 -5.34 -3.57 -10.05
N ALA A 131 -5.14 -2.25 -10.09
CA ALA A 131 -6.13 -1.28 -9.61
C ALA A 131 -7.44 -1.35 -10.41
N SER A 132 -7.35 -1.48 -11.74
CA SER A 132 -8.52 -1.67 -12.61
C SER A 132 -9.22 -3.00 -12.35
N ALA A 133 -8.47 -4.07 -12.06
CA ALA A 133 -9.05 -5.36 -11.67
C ALA A 133 -9.80 -5.26 -10.33
N MET A 134 -9.23 -4.56 -9.34
CA MET A 134 -9.89 -4.33 -8.06
C MET A 134 -11.13 -3.44 -8.20
N ARG A 135 -11.10 -2.43 -9.08
CA ARG A 135 -12.27 -1.60 -9.39
C ARG A 135 -13.42 -2.46 -9.91
N LEU A 136 -13.17 -3.34 -10.89
CA LEU A 136 -14.17 -4.27 -11.40
C LEU A 136 -14.74 -5.16 -10.28
N GLN A 137 -13.89 -5.70 -9.40
CA GLN A 137 -14.35 -6.45 -8.23
C GLN A 137 -15.23 -5.60 -7.31
N GLY A 138 -14.89 -4.32 -7.11
CA GLY A 138 -15.71 -3.36 -6.37
C GLY A 138 -17.09 -3.14 -6.98
N VAL A 139 -17.18 -2.96 -8.30
CA VAL A 139 -18.46 -2.84 -9.03
C VAL A 139 -19.28 -4.12 -8.90
N LEU A 140 -18.67 -5.29 -9.10
CA LEU A 140 -19.38 -6.57 -9.00
C LEU A 140 -19.92 -6.81 -7.58
N ALA A 141 -19.13 -6.48 -6.56
CA ALA A 141 -19.55 -6.59 -5.16
C ALA A 141 -20.74 -5.66 -4.83
N SER A 142 -20.76 -4.43 -5.37
CA SER A 142 -21.86 -3.49 -5.14
C SER A 142 -23.18 -3.95 -5.77
N LYS A 143 -23.14 -4.68 -6.89
CA LYS A 143 -24.33 -5.29 -7.50
C LYS A 143 -24.86 -6.49 -6.71
N GLY A 144 -23.99 -7.24 -6.01
CA GLY A 144 -24.37 -8.40 -5.20
C GLY A 144 -24.99 -8.08 -3.84
N GLY A 145 -24.85 -6.84 -3.34
CA GLY A 145 -25.30 -6.41 -2.01
C GLY A 145 -26.74 -5.86 -1.93
N LYS A 146 -27.47 -5.75 -3.04
CA LYS A 146 -28.90 -5.38 -3.06
C LYS A 146 -29.76 -6.64 -3.03
N ARG A 147 -29.86 -7.31 -1.86
CA ARG A 147 -30.88 -8.32 -1.57
C ARG A 147 -31.45 -8.10 -0.18
#